data_AF-A0A814VNI0-F1
#
_entry.id   AF-A0A814VNI0-F1
#
_cell.length_a   1.000
_cell.length_b   1.000
_cell.length_c   1.000
_cell.angle_alpha   90.00
_cell.angle_beta   90.00
_cell.angle_gamma   90.00
#
_symmetry.space_group_name_H-M   'P 1'
#
loop_
_entity.id
_entity.type
_entity.pdbx_description
1 polymer ?
#
loop_
_entity_poly.entity_id
_entity_poly.type
_entity_poly.pdbx_seq_one_letter_code
_entity_poly.pdbx_strand_id
1 'polypeptide(L)'
;MGFTLYSTEIQTSYTPLALPRTEPLITKEISFAFIQDFNGSDEHRQLQLLSNVYDTHQLWIFLSLNPTCYNCQTFIDELYQLTSNSLSVKQHLESRIIDLTKEDVDVLLDGRILLKDLEEKVIQAIHELGGYVFFKMHRSPKDAFETLCKEINGEWSTVWGLKCDEDPSVHFMKIQNINQLKVLLKTSNRIRDDLKEVSSQWNFVLRKWIDHMSNEYRCFVCNGKVNAVSAYGCNKDPIDNEKQVIEFINSKSFQDIILAIPYSHAVVDCSIDPTNYEVKIIEINPFSKRSSSAKFSWVIDKYTLYYHYDTNGNVNVKL
;
A
#
# COMPACT_ATOMS: atom_id res chain seq x y z
N MET A 1 -34.25 71.19 1.19
CA MET A 1 -34.30 70.13 2.23
C MET A 1 -33.18 69.17 1.92
N GLY A 2 -32.04 69.36 2.57
CA GLY A 2 -30.86 68.53 2.41
C GLY A 2 -30.80 67.49 3.53
N PHE A 3 -30.35 66.28 3.21
CA PHE A 3 -30.02 65.26 4.19
C PHE A 3 -28.52 64.99 4.18
N THR A 4 -27.97 65.10 5.39
CA THR A 4 -26.59 64.91 5.80
C THR A 4 -26.22 63.43 5.80
N LEU A 5 -25.07 63.09 5.23
CA LEU A 5 -24.44 61.77 5.38
C LEU A 5 -23.37 61.87 6.47
N TYR A 6 -23.47 61.01 7.49
CA TYR A 6 -22.45 60.82 8.52
C TYR A 6 -21.41 59.81 8.02
N SER A 7 -20.14 60.21 8.02
CA SER A 7 -18.99 59.30 7.84
C SER A 7 -18.39 58.97 9.21
N THR A 8 -18.33 57.69 9.55
CA THR A 8 -17.57 57.18 10.71
C THR A 8 -16.18 56.76 10.23
N GLU A 9 -15.14 57.48 10.65
CA GLU A 9 -13.75 57.08 10.49
C GLU A 9 -13.40 55.98 11.51
N ILE A 10 -12.97 54.82 11.02
CA ILE A 10 -12.32 53.80 11.84
C ILE A 10 -10.82 53.97 11.64
N GLN A 11 -10.13 54.53 12.64
CA GLN A 11 -8.67 54.51 12.72
C GLN A 11 -8.20 53.11 13.11
N THR A 12 -7.58 52.38 12.17
CA THR A 12 -6.75 51.22 12.50
C THR A 12 -5.28 51.61 12.41
N SER A 13 -4.62 51.75 13.56
CA SER A 13 -3.17 51.91 13.66
C SER A 13 -2.48 50.60 13.30
N TYR A 14 -1.93 50.51 12.08
CA TYR A 14 -1.04 49.42 11.68
C TYR A 14 0.41 49.83 11.94
N THR A 15 1.06 49.14 12.88
CA THR A 15 2.51 49.19 13.08
C THR A 15 3.14 48.17 12.13
N PRO A 16 4.06 48.53 11.22
CA PRO A 16 4.71 47.54 10.36
C PRO A 16 5.70 46.72 11.19
N LEU A 17 5.49 45.41 11.27
CA LEU A 17 6.52 44.47 11.73
C LEU A 17 7.66 44.44 10.70
N ALA A 18 8.86 44.81 11.15
CA ALA A 18 10.08 44.68 10.37
C ALA A 18 10.34 43.21 10.04
N LEU A 19 10.39 42.89 8.74
CA LEU A 19 10.82 41.59 8.25
C LEU A 19 12.31 41.38 8.58
N PRO A 20 12.73 40.19 9.04
CA PRO A 20 14.13 39.88 9.22
C PRO A 20 14.83 39.87 7.86
N ARG A 21 16.02 40.49 7.81
CA ARG A 21 16.90 40.52 6.64
C ARG A 21 17.20 39.08 6.21
N THR A 22 16.71 38.70 5.03
CA THR A 22 17.14 37.49 4.34
C THR A 22 18.60 37.65 3.93
N GLU A 23 19.47 36.78 4.42
CA GLU A 23 20.83 36.63 3.92
C GLU A 23 20.82 36.26 2.43
N PRO A 24 21.85 36.67 1.66
CA PRO A 24 21.89 36.38 0.24
C PRO A 24 21.98 34.86 0.02
N LEU A 25 21.06 34.34 -0.79
CA LEU A 25 21.17 33.02 -1.40
C LEU A 25 22.54 32.91 -2.07
N ILE A 26 23.38 32.01 -1.55
CA ILE A 26 24.54 31.50 -2.27
C ILE A 26 23.98 30.77 -3.49
N THR A 27 23.90 31.46 -4.62
CA THR A 27 23.75 30.82 -5.92
C THR A 27 25.00 29.97 -6.12
N LYS A 28 24.90 28.65 -5.89
CA LYS A 28 25.83 27.71 -6.51
C LYS A 28 25.66 27.90 -8.01
N GLU A 29 26.65 28.52 -8.64
CA GLU A 29 26.82 28.47 -10.08
C GLU A 29 26.79 27.00 -10.49
N ILE A 30 25.67 26.58 -11.09
CA ILE A 30 25.66 25.37 -11.91
C ILE A 30 26.40 25.80 -13.17
N SER A 31 27.69 25.48 -13.22
CA SER A 31 28.48 25.62 -14.42
C SER A 31 27.89 24.69 -15.48
N PHE A 32 26.98 25.23 -16.30
CA PHE A 32 26.61 24.60 -17.56
C PHE A 32 27.85 24.69 -18.45
N ALA A 33 28.63 23.61 -18.48
CA ALA A 33 29.58 23.42 -19.56
C ALA A 33 28.75 23.39 -20.85
N PHE A 34 28.81 24.49 -21.59
CA PHE A 34 28.34 24.54 -22.97
C PHE A 34 29.12 23.49 -23.72
N ILE A 35 28.47 22.36 -24.01
CA ILE A 35 29.01 21.43 -24.99
C ILE A 35 28.48 21.88 -26.35
N GLN A 36 29.20 22.83 -26.95
CA GLN A 36 29.07 23.10 -28.37
C GLN A 36 29.90 22.06 -29.13
N ASP A 37 29.28 21.46 -30.14
CA ASP A 37 29.81 20.49 -31.10
C ASP A 37 29.87 19.02 -30.65
N PHE A 38 28.72 18.33 -30.74
CA PHE A 38 28.68 16.88 -30.93
C PHE A 38 27.86 16.51 -32.16
N ASN A 39 28.55 16.35 -33.29
CA ASN A 39 28.03 15.67 -34.48
C ASN A 39 28.68 14.28 -34.55
N GLY A 40 27.97 13.23 -34.14
CA GLY A 40 28.48 11.86 -34.20
C GLY A 40 27.49 10.80 -33.72
N SER A 41 27.34 9.76 -34.53
CA SER A 41 26.30 8.72 -34.56
C SER A 41 26.29 7.70 -33.40
N ASP A 42 26.40 8.14 -32.15
CA ASP A 42 26.32 7.23 -30.99
C ASP A 42 25.50 7.83 -29.84
N GLU A 43 24.27 8.27 -30.16
CA GLU A 43 23.32 8.85 -29.20
C GLU A 43 23.01 7.90 -28.04
N HIS A 44 23.00 6.58 -28.28
CA HIS A 44 22.61 5.58 -27.29
C HIS A 44 23.65 5.46 -26.15
N ARG A 45 24.95 5.51 -26.47
CA ARG A 45 26.03 5.50 -25.47
C ARG A 45 26.12 6.82 -24.70
N GLN A 46 25.77 7.93 -25.34
CA GLN A 46 25.77 9.26 -24.74
C GLN A 46 24.64 9.44 -23.72
N LEU A 47 23.47 8.85 -23.99
CA LEU A 47 22.31 8.90 -23.10
C LEU A 47 22.46 7.99 -21.86
N GLN A 48 23.15 6.86 -21.98
CA GLN A 48 23.54 6.02 -20.84
C GLN A 48 24.45 6.77 -19.84
N LEU A 49 25.31 7.67 -20.32
CA LEU A 49 26.15 8.49 -19.46
C LEU A 49 25.32 9.54 -18.71
N LEU A 50 24.30 10.11 -19.34
CA LEU A 50 23.42 11.09 -18.69
C LEU A 50 22.53 10.45 -17.62
N SER A 51 22.01 9.24 -17.84
CA SER A 51 21.23 8.51 -16.82
C SER A 51 22.06 8.09 -15.59
N ASN A 52 23.38 8.03 -15.71
CA ASN A 52 24.29 7.75 -14.59
C ASN A 52 24.64 9.01 -13.78
N VAL A 53 24.38 10.21 -14.32
CA VAL A 53 24.80 11.49 -13.74
C VAL A 53 23.61 12.27 -13.16
N TYR A 54 22.42 12.14 -13.76
CA TYR A 54 21.23 12.91 -13.40
C TYR A 54 20.12 11.99 -12.88
N ASP A 55 19.41 12.42 -11.83
CA ASP A 55 18.20 11.71 -11.42
C ASP A 55 17.06 11.88 -12.43
N THR A 56 16.03 11.05 -12.32
CA THR A 56 14.86 11.04 -13.22
C THR A 56 14.14 12.39 -13.29
N HIS A 57 14.19 13.21 -12.24
CA HIS A 57 13.56 14.53 -12.22
C HIS A 57 14.43 15.59 -12.93
N GLN A 58 15.76 15.50 -12.82
CA GLN A 58 16.70 16.38 -13.53
C GLN A 58 16.71 16.08 -15.03
N LEU A 59 16.62 14.81 -15.43
CA LEU A 59 16.42 14.42 -16.83
C LEU A 59 15.10 14.97 -17.38
N TRP A 60 14.02 14.91 -16.60
CA TRP A 60 12.71 15.38 -17.04
C TRP A 60 12.69 16.90 -17.31
N ILE A 61 13.34 17.70 -16.45
CA ILE A 61 13.52 19.14 -16.66
C ILE A 61 14.35 19.41 -17.92
N PHE A 62 15.46 18.69 -18.10
CA PHE A 62 16.33 18.85 -19.27
C PHE A 62 15.60 18.57 -20.59
N LEU A 63 14.80 17.50 -20.64
CA LEU A 63 14.01 17.11 -21.82
C LEU A 63 12.83 18.08 -22.07
N SER A 64 12.20 18.59 -21.01
CA SER A 64 11.09 19.57 -21.11
C SER A 64 11.54 20.93 -21.67
N LEU A 65 12.81 21.29 -21.47
CA LEU A 65 13.39 22.54 -21.96
C LEU A 65 13.92 22.44 -23.40
N ASN A 66 13.98 21.25 -24.00
CA ASN A 66 14.48 21.02 -25.37
C ASN A 66 13.50 20.19 -26.23
N PRO A 67 12.33 20.73 -26.58
CA PRO A 67 11.22 20.00 -27.20
C PRO A 67 11.42 19.59 -28.66
N THR A 68 12.56 19.90 -29.29
CA THR A 68 12.80 19.59 -30.72
C THR A 68 13.27 18.17 -30.99
N CYS A 69 13.52 17.36 -29.96
CA CYS A 69 13.90 15.95 -30.13
C CYS A 69 12.64 15.08 -30.26
N TYR A 70 12.28 14.74 -31.49
CA TYR A 70 11.18 13.83 -31.84
C TYR A 70 11.30 12.43 -31.22
N ASN A 71 12.47 12.09 -30.63
CA ASN A 71 12.75 10.84 -29.93
C ASN A 71 12.57 10.90 -28.40
N CYS A 72 12.24 12.05 -27.81
CA CYS A 72 12.13 12.16 -26.35
C CYS A 72 10.97 11.34 -25.77
N GLN A 73 9.84 11.24 -26.47
CA GLN A 73 8.71 10.46 -25.98
C GLN A 73 9.02 8.96 -25.98
N THR A 74 9.57 8.45 -27.09
CA THR A 74 10.02 7.06 -27.19
C THR A 74 11.08 6.73 -26.14
N PHE A 75 12.02 7.65 -25.87
CA PHE A 75 13.01 7.49 -24.81
C PHE A 75 12.39 7.49 -23.40
N ILE A 76 11.45 8.39 -23.11
CA ILE A 76 10.71 8.39 -21.84
C ILE A 76 9.98 7.06 -21.67
N ASP A 77 9.33 6.56 -22.73
CA ASP A 77 8.62 5.29 -22.72
C ASP A 77 9.59 4.11 -22.50
N GLU A 78 10.76 4.11 -23.14
CA GLU A 78 11.83 3.10 -22.95
C GLU A 78 12.44 3.16 -21.54
N LEU A 79 12.64 4.34 -20.98
CA LEU A 79 13.20 4.54 -19.64
C LEU A 79 12.19 4.15 -18.55
N TYR A 80 10.90 4.44 -18.77
CA TYR A 80 9.80 3.89 -17.95
C TYR A 80 9.76 2.36 -18.05
N GLN A 81 9.89 1.78 -19.25
CA GLN A 81 9.93 0.32 -19.43
C GLN A 81 11.15 -0.32 -18.76
N LEU A 82 12.34 0.30 -18.82
CA LEU A 82 13.55 -0.20 -18.20
C LEU A 82 13.49 -0.12 -16.66
N THR A 83 12.97 0.98 -16.12
CA THR A 83 12.76 1.14 -14.67
C THR A 83 11.64 0.24 -14.14
N SER A 84 10.55 0.06 -14.88
CA SER A 84 9.49 -0.90 -14.51
C SER A 84 9.95 -2.36 -14.60
N ASN A 85 10.91 -2.66 -15.50
CA ASN A 85 11.49 -4.00 -15.60
C ASN A 85 12.56 -4.28 -14.52
N SER A 86 13.25 -3.26 -14.00
CA SER A 86 14.22 -3.41 -12.89
C SER A 86 13.58 -3.39 -11.51
N LEU A 87 12.49 -2.63 -11.33
CA LEU A 87 11.60 -2.67 -10.16
C LEU A 87 10.42 -3.62 -10.42
N SER A 88 10.71 -4.78 -10.99
CA SER A 88 9.68 -5.81 -11.11
C SER A 88 9.25 -6.17 -9.69
N VAL A 89 8.08 -5.68 -9.27
CA VAL A 89 7.32 -6.16 -8.12
C VAL A 89 6.95 -7.61 -8.47
N LYS A 90 7.93 -8.51 -8.39
CA LYS A 90 7.92 -9.81 -9.05
C LYS A 90 7.20 -10.88 -8.24
N GLN A 91 6.62 -10.51 -7.11
CA GLN A 91 5.88 -11.47 -6.30
C GLN A 91 4.39 -11.21 -6.44
N HIS A 92 3.86 -11.64 -7.58
CA HIS A 92 2.46 -12.03 -7.64
C HIS A 92 2.28 -13.19 -6.66
N LEU A 93 1.61 -12.90 -5.55
CA LEU A 93 1.13 -13.96 -4.68
C LEU A 93 0.16 -14.83 -5.47
N GLU A 94 0.50 -16.10 -5.64
CA GLU A 94 -0.33 -17.07 -6.35
C GLU A 94 -1.75 -17.01 -5.78
N SER A 95 -2.73 -16.76 -6.64
CA SER A 95 -4.12 -16.57 -6.24
C SER A 95 -5.10 -17.14 -7.26
N ARG A 96 -6.32 -17.36 -6.79
CA ARG A 96 -7.51 -17.74 -7.56
C ARG A 96 -8.64 -16.84 -7.15
N ILE A 97 -9.32 -16.29 -8.16
CA ILE A 97 -10.52 -15.49 -8.00
C ILE A 97 -11.68 -16.36 -8.47
N ILE A 98 -12.68 -16.52 -7.62
CA ILE A 98 -13.91 -17.24 -7.93
C ILE A 98 -15.03 -16.21 -7.87
N ASP A 99 -15.60 -15.89 -9.03
CA ASP A 99 -16.75 -15.01 -9.12
C ASP A 99 -17.99 -15.73 -8.57
N LEU A 100 -18.75 -15.04 -7.73
CA LEU A 100 -19.98 -15.56 -7.15
C LEU A 100 -21.18 -15.06 -7.95
N THR A 101 -22.13 -15.96 -8.17
CA THR A 101 -23.45 -15.62 -8.68
C THR A 101 -24.32 -15.05 -7.55
N LYS A 102 -25.45 -14.44 -7.92
CA LYS A 102 -26.45 -14.03 -6.92
C LYS A 102 -26.97 -15.23 -6.11
N GLU A 103 -27.14 -16.38 -6.74
CA GLU A 103 -27.59 -17.60 -6.07
C GLU A 103 -26.58 -18.07 -5.01
N ASP A 104 -25.28 -18.03 -5.32
CA ASP A 104 -24.22 -18.32 -4.36
C ASP A 104 -24.33 -17.40 -3.14
N VAL A 105 -24.53 -16.10 -3.36
CA VAL A 105 -24.66 -15.10 -2.28
C VAL A 105 -25.90 -15.35 -1.43
N ASP A 106 -27.05 -15.61 -2.04
CA ASP A 106 -28.30 -15.88 -1.32
C ASP A 106 -28.16 -17.13 -0.43
N VAL A 107 -27.53 -18.20 -0.94
CA VAL A 107 -27.24 -19.42 -0.18
C VAL A 107 -26.30 -19.14 0.99
N LEU A 108 -25.23 -18.37 0.76
CA LEU A 108 -24.26 -17.98 1.79
C LEU A 108 -24.89 -17.13 2.90
N LEU A 109 -25.75 -16.17 2.54
CA LEU A 109 -26.41 -15.28 3.48
C LEU A 109 -27.41 -16.01 4.38
N ASP A 110 -28.08 -17.03 3.86
CA ASP A 110 -29.00 -17.88 4.62
C ASP A 110 -28.28 -18.83 5.59
N GLY A 111 -26.94 -18.76 5.66
CA GLY A 111 -26.13 -19.68 6.46
C GLY A 111 -26.20 -21.12 5.97
N ARG A 112 -26.66 -21.32 4.72
CA ARG A 112 -26.75 -22.63 4.09
C ARG A 112 -25.38 -23.01 3.52
N ILE A 113 -25.23 -24.32 3.30
CA ILE A 113 -24.02 -24.90 2.73
C ILE A 113 -23.84 -24.39 1.29
N LEU A 114 -22.60 -24.11 0.91
CA LEU A 114 -22.18 -23.71 -0.44
C LEU A 114 -22.83 -24.59 -1.52
N LEU A 115 -23.19 -23.99 -2.65
CA LEU A 115 -23.61 -24.74 -3.83
C LEU A 115 -22.50 -25.71 -4.25
N LYS A 116 -22.88 -26.91 -4.71
CA LYS A 116 -21.93 -27.97 -5.07
C LYS A 116 -20.86 -27.48 -6.05
N ASP A 117 -21.26 -26.74 -7.07
CA ASP A 117 -20.34 -26.18 -8.08
C ASP A 117 -19.35 -25.18 -7.46
N LEU A 118 -19.79 -24.39 -6.48
CA LEU A 118 -18.91 -23.47 -5.75
C LEU A 118 -17.95 -24.23 -4.83
N GLU A 119 -18.42 -25.29 -4.16
CA GLU A 119 -17.56 -26.16 -3.35
C GLU A 119 -16.44 -26.79 -4.17
N GLU A 120 -16.78 -27.33 -5.35
CA GLU A 120 -15.81 -27.94 -6.25
C GLU A 120 -14.75 -26.93 -6.72
N LYS A 121 -15.15 -25.71 -7.08
CA LYS A 121 -14.22 -24.62 -7.44
C LYS A 121 -13.28 -24.26 -6.29
N VAL A 122 -13.79 -24.16 -5.06
CA VAL A 122 -12.96 -23.86 -3.90
C VAL A 122 -11.99 -25.00 -3.60
N ILE A 123 -12.44 -26.25 -3.63
CA ILE A 123 -11.58 -27.43 -3.41
C ILE A 123 -10.47 -27.48 -4.46
N GLN A 124 -10.81 -27.27 -5.73
CA GLN A 124 -9.82 -27.21 -6.81
C GLN A 124 -8.81 -26.09 -6.58
N ALA A 125 -9.26 -24.88 -6.21
CA ALA A 125 -8.37 -23.76 -5.94
C ALA A 125 -7.43 -24.03 -4.76
N ILE A 126 -7.90 -24.65 -3.68
CA ILE A 126 -7.06 -25.07 -2.54
C ILE A 126 -5.96 -26.02 -3.01
N HIS A 127 -6.32 -27.03 -3.81
CA HIS A 127 -5.37 -28.00 -4.34
C HIS A 127 -4.31 -27.33 -5.25
N GLU A 128 -4.74 -26.50 -6.20
CA GLU A 128 -3.85 -25.78 -7.12
C GLU A 128 -2.88 -24.83 -6.42
N LEU A 129 -3.31 -24.24 -5.29
CA LEU A 129 -2.50 -23.32 -4.49
C LEU A 129 -1.61 -24.02 -3.46
N GLY A 130 -1.48 -25.36 -3.53
CA GLY A 130 -0.56 -26.13 -2.67
C GLY A 130 -1.16 -26.59 -1.35
N GLY A 131 -2.48 -26.66 -1.24
CA GLY A 131 -3.19 -27.27 -0.11
C GLY A 131 -3.47 -26.34 1.07
N TYR A 132 -2.84 -25.16 1.13
CA TYR A 132 -3.07 -24.17 2.17
C TYR A 132 -3.33 -22.81 1.55
N VAL A 133 -4.45 -22.20 1.92
CA VAL A 133 -4.86 -20.90 1.36
C VAL A 133 -5.27 -19.92 2.44
N PHE A 134 -5.04 -18.65 2.14
CA PHE A 134 -5.69 -17.52 2.76
C PHE A 134 -6.95 -17.16 1.96
N PHE A 135 -8.04 -16.86 2.66
CA PHE A 135 -9.31 -16.43 2.04
C PHE A 135 -9.64 -14.99 2.39
N LYS A 136 -10.15 -14.24 1.40
CA LYS A 136 -10.83 -12.96 1.60
C LYS A 136 -11.90 -12.72 0.54
N MET A 137 -12.78 -11.76 0.83
CA MET A 137 -13.60 -11.08 -0.17
C MET A 137 -13.05 -9.66 -0.37
N HIS A 138 -13.90 -8.63 -0.30
CA HIS A 138 -13.42 -7.25 -0.18
C HIS A 138 -12.56 -7.10 1.07
N ARG A 139 -12.97 -7.74 2.16
CA ARG A 139 -12.23 -7.76 3.43
C ARG A 139 -11.83 -9.18 3.82
N SER A 140 -10.76 -9.24 4.59
CA SER A 140 -10.27 -10.46 5.23
C SER A 140 -11.08 -10.76 6.51
N PRO A 141 -11.41 -12.04 6.83
CA PRO A 141 -12.26 -12.44 7.95
C PRO A 141 -11.55 -12.37 9.32
N LYS A 142 -10.73 -11.33 9.53
CA LYS A 142 -9.89 -11.17 10.73
C LYS A 142 -10.73 -11.07 12.03
N ASP A 143 -12.01 -10.71 11.92
CA ASP A 143 -12.96 -10.62 13.03
C ASP A 143 -13.54 -11.99 13.44
N ALA A 144 -13.33 -13.04 12.65
CA ALA A 144 -13.92 -14.35 12.92
C ALA A 144 -13.29 -15.05 14.12
N PHE A 145 -12.06 -14.72 14.53
CA PHE A 145 -11.27 -15.51 15.48
C PHE A 145 -12.01 -15.85 16.78
N GLU A 146 -12.57 -14.85 17.47
CA GLU A 146 -13.25 -15.06 18.75
C GLU A 146 -14.50 -15.93 18.62
N THR A 147 -15.28 -15.70 17.56
CA THR A 147 -16.50 -16.47 17.28
C THR A 147 -16.17 -17.89 16.84
N LEU A 148 -15.14 -18.04 16.00
CA LEU A 148 -14.61 -19.32 15.56
C LEU A 148 -14.13 -20.17 16.75
N CYS A 149 -13.37 -19.57 17.67
CA CYS A 149 -12.88 -20.24 18.88
C CYS A 149 -14.03 -20.85 19.69
N LYS A 150 -15.16 -20.13 19.81
CA LYS A 150 -16.38 -20.62 20.46
C LYS A 150 -17.08 -21.70 19.64
N GLU A 151 -17.22 -21.50 18.33
CA GLU A 151 -17.89 -22.44 17.42
C GLU A 151 -17.22 -23.82 17.42
N ILE A 152 -15.89 -23.86 17.51
CA ILE A 152 -15.13 -25.12 17.53
C ILE A 152 -14.83 -25.59 18.96
N ASN A 153 -15.34 -24.92 20.00
CA ASN A 153 -15.05 -25.22 21.41
C ASN A 153 -13.55 -25.33 21.75
N GLY A 154 -12.69 -24.56 21.07
CA GLY A 154 -11.24 -24.63 21.23
C GLY A 154 -10.55 -25.86 20.63
N GLU A 155 -11.25 -26.71 19.87
CA GLU A 155 -10.73 -27.92 19.21
C GLU A 155 -9.84 -27.61 17.97
N TRP A 156 -8.84 -26.75 18.13
CA TRP A 156 -7.97 -26.27 17.06
C TRP A 156 -7.19 -27.38 16.36
N SER A 157 -6.68 -28.36 17.10
CA SER A 157 -5.94 -29.47 16.50
C SER A 157 -6.82 -30.37 15.64
N THR A 158 -8.03 -30.67 16.11
CA THR A 158 -8.95 -31.57 15.41
C THR A 158 -9.61 -30.89 14.20
N VAL A 159 -10.07 -29.65 14.37
CA VAL A 159 -10.85 -28.93 13.34
C VAL A 159 -9.94 -28.20 12.36
N TRP A 160 -8.86 -27.61 12.87
CA TRP A 160 -7.99 -26.73 12.10
C TRP A 160 -6.65 -27.37 11.73
N GLY A 161 -6.31 -28.53 12.31
CA GLY A 161 -5.05 -29.22 12.07
C GLY A 161 -3.85 -28.50 12.68
N LEU A 162 -4.07 -27.62 13.68
CA LEU A 162 -3.00 -26.89 14.33
C LEU A 162 -2.23 -27.76 15.32
N LYS A 163 -0.91 -27.60 15.33
CA LYS A 163 -0.03 -28.22 16.32
C LYS A 163 -0.13 -27.48 17.66
N CYS A 164 0.23 -28.15 18.74
CA CYS A 164 0.12 -27.60 20.09
C CYS A 164 0.95 -26.33 20.33
N ASP A 165 1.98 -26.09 19.52
CA ASP A 165 2.89 -24.95 19.59
C ASP A 165 2.51 -23.80 18.64
N GLU A 166 1.53 -24.00 17.76
CA GLU A 166 1.06 -22.97 16.83
C GLU A 166 0.03 -22.05 17.50
N ASP A 167 0.23 -20.73 17.39
CA ASP A 167 -0.75 -19.75 17.88
C ASP A 167 -1.99 -19.74 16.98
N PRO A 168 -3.18 -20.10 17.50
CA PRO A 168 -4.41 -20.11 16.69
C PRO A 168 -4.78 -18.74 16.15
N SER A 169 -4.46 -17.65 16.86
CA SER A 169 -4.77 -16.28 16.42
C SER A 169 -4.02 -15.88 15.15
N VAL A 170 -2.90 -16.55 14.87
CA VAL A 170 -2.11 -16.38 13.65
C VAL A 170 -2.60 -17.31 12.54
N HIS A 171 -2.94 -18.56 12.88
CA HIS A 171 -3.14 -19.62 11.88
C HIS A 171 -4.61 -19.92 11.55
N PHE A 172 -5.59 -19.33 12.24
CA PHE A 172 -7.01 -19.58 11.94
C PHE A 172 -7.47 -19.14 10.54
N MET A 173 -6.65 -18.37 9.80
CA MET A 173 -6.92 -18.01 8.40
C MET A 173 -6.19 -18.92 7.40
N LYS A 174 -5.41 -19.90 7.88
CA LYS A 174 -4.75 -20.94 7.07
C LYS A 174 -5.76 -22.05 6.79
N ILE A 175 -6.44 -21.95 5.66
CA ILE A 175 -7.52 -22.86 5.26
C ILE A 175 -6.93 -24.02 4.44
N GLN A 176 -7.32 -25.23 4.79
CA GLN A 176 -6.87 -26.50 4.19
C GLN A 176 -7.99 -27.22 3.45
N ASN A 177 -9.24 -26.95 3.81
CA ASN A 177 -10.39 -27.64 3.26
C ASN A 177 -11.65 -26.77 3.30
N ILE A 178 -12.68 -27.23 2.60
CA ILE A 178 -13.95 -26.52 2.45
C ILE A 178 -14.69 -26.34 3.78
N ASN A 179 -14.57 -27.27 4.72
CA ASN A 179 -15.27 -27.18 6.00
C ASN A 179 -14.72 -26.03 6.84
N GLN A 180 -13.39 -25.85 6.86
CA GLN A 180 -12.74 -24.71 7.50
C GLN A 180 -13.21 -23.38 6.90
N LEU A 181 -13.31 -23.28 5.57
CA LEU A 181 -13.88 -22.09 4.93
C LEU A 181 -15.34 -21.85 5.34
N LYS A 182 -16.19 -22.89 5.34
CA LYS A 182 -17.60 -22.76 5.76
C LYS A 182 -17.73 -22.20 7.18
N VAL A 183 -16.91 -22.68 8.11
CA VAL A 183 -16.92 -22.17 9.49
C VAL A 183 -16.47 -20.70 9.52
N LEU A 184 -15.44 -20.31 8.77
CA LEU A 184 -15.01 -18.91 8.66
C LEU A 184 -16.10 -17.99 8.09
N LEU A 185 -16.77 -18.43 7.02
CA LEU A 185 -17.88 -17.70 6.39
C LEU A 185 -19.03 -17.48 7.38
N LYS A 186 -19.36 -18.51 8.18
CA LYS A 186 -20.40 -18.44 9.22
C LYS A 186 -20.04 -17.45 10.34
N THR A 187 -18.77 -17.39 10.72
CA THR A 187 -18.29 -16.72 11.94
C THR A 187 -17.79 -15.30 11.72
N SER A 188 -17.47 -14.90 10.49
CA SER A 188 -17.07 -13.51 10.15
C SER A 188 -18.27 -12.61 9.87
N ASN A 189 -18.41 -11.52 10.63
CA ASN A 189 -19.37 -10.47 10.32
C ASN A 189 -18.90 -9.63 9.12
N ARG A 190 -17.59 -9.43 8.95
CA ARG A 190 -17.05 -8.71 7.78
C ARG A 190 -17.44 -9.35 6.46
N ILE A 191 -17.32 -10.67 6.36
CA ILE A 191 -17.72 -11.39 5.14
C ILE A 191 -19.24 -11.32 4.95
N ARG A 192 -20.02 -11.47 6.03
CA ARG A 192 -21.48 -11.32 5.95
C ARG A 192 -21.89 -9.94 5.46
N ASP A 193 -21.21 -8.89 5.90
CA ASP A 193 -21.45 -7.53 5.46
C ASP A 193 -21.03 -7.33 3.99
N ASP A 194 -19.90 -7.91 3.55
CA ASP A 194 -19.47 -7.90 2.14
C ASP A 194 -20.50 -8.57 1.22
N LEU A 195 -21.14 -9.64 1.67
CA LEU A 195 -22.19 -10.35 0.92
C LEU A 195 -23.50 -9.55 0.84
N LYS A 196 -23.80 -8.73 1.86
CA LYS A 196 -25.00 -7.87 1.86
C LYS A 196 -24.83 -6.59 1.05
N GLU A 197 -23.59 -6.16 0.83
CA GLU A 197 -23.32 -4.98 0.02
C GLU A 197 -23.82 -5.25 -1.40
N VAL A 198 -24.68 -4.35 -1.91
CA VAL A 198 -25.18 -4.42 -3.29
C VAL A 198 -24.04 -4.04 -4.22
N SER A 199 -23.18 -5.01 -4.49
CA SER A 199 -22.08 -4.91 -5.44
C SER A 199 -22.50 -5.51 -6.77
N SER A 200 -21.97 -4.98 -7.87
CA SER A 200 -22.08 -5.62 -9.18
C SER A 200 -21.23 -6.89 -9.28
N GLN A 201 -20.28 -7.10 -8.35
CA GLN A 201 -19.33 -8.21 -8.38
C GLN A 201 -19.01 -8.68 -6.95
N TRP A 202 -19.23 -9.96 -6.68
CA TRP A 202 -18.78 -10.63 -5.44
C TRP A 202 -17.76 -11.69 -5.81
N ASN A 203 -16.57 -11.58 -5.22
CA ASN A 203 -15.47 -12.47 -5.54
C ASN A 203 -14.95 -13.12 -4.27
N PHE A 204 -14.76 -14.43 -4.33
CA PHE A 204 -13.87 -15.13 -3.41
C PHE A 204 -12.46 -15.02 -3.94
N VAL A 205 -11.54 -14.52 -3.11
CA VAL A 205 -10.11 -14.49 -3.41
C VAL A 205 -9.42 -15.50 -2.50
N LEU A 206 -8.93 -16.57 -3.10
CA LEU A 206 -8.10 -17.58 -2.46
C LEU A 206 -6.66 -17.33 -2.86
N ARG A 207 -5.80 -17.12 -1.89
CA ARG A 207 -4.38 -16.86 -2.11
C ARG A 207 -3.58 -17.97 -1.46
N LYS A 208 -2.51 -18.43 -2.09
CA LYS A 208 -1.56 -19.36 -1.47
C LYS A 208 -1.15 -18.85 -0.09
N TRP A 209 -1.23 -19.71 0.90
CA TRP A 209 -0.80 -19.36 2.25
C TRP A 209 0.72 -19.21 2.28
N ILE A 210 1.20 -18.22 3.02
CA ILE A 210 2.62 -17.99 3.26
C ILE A 210 2.81 -17.99 4.77
N ASP A 211 3.61 -18.95 5.25
CA ASP A 211 3.97 -19.03 6.66
C ASP A 211 4.89 -17.84 7.02
N HIS A 212 4.65 -17.24 8.19
CA HIS A 212 5.50 -16.22 8.83
C HIS A 212 5.80 -14.94 8.02
N MET A 213 4.85 -14.01 8.01
CA MET A 213 5.13 -12.61 7.66
C MET A 213 5.52 -11.87 8.94
N SER A 214 6.68 -12.21 9.51
CA SER A 214 7.12 -11.71 10.83
C SER A 214 7.41 -10.21 10.90
N ASN A 215 7.19 -9.46 9.83
CA ASN A 215 7.41 -8.02 9.75
C ASN A 215 6.40 -7.39 8.77
N GLU A 216 5.11 -7.42 9.14
CA GLU A 216 4.06 -6.73 8.38
C GLU A 216 4.02 -5.25 8.75
N TYR A 217 3.96 -4.40 7.74
CA TYR A 217 3.86 -2.95 7.85
C TYR A 217 2.65 -2.46 7.08
N ARG A 218 2.07 -1.39 7.57
CA ARG A 218 1.01 -0.65 6.90
C ARG A 218 1.54 0.70 6.47
N CYS A 219 1.58 0.92 5.16
CA CYS A 219 1.96 2.16 4.52
C CYS A 219 0.73 3.00 4.20
N PHE A 220 0.81 4.31 4.44
CA PHE A 220 -0.23 5.28 4.17
C PHE A 220 0.20 6.14 2.98
N VAL A 221 -0.37 5.84 1.80
CA VAL A 221 -0.11 6.56 0.56
C VAL A 221 -1.18 7.61 0.34
N CYS A 222 -0.79 8.87 0.16
CA CYS A 222 -1.71 9.96 -0.14
C CYS A 222 -1.05 11.01 -1.02
N ASN A 223 -1.76 11.50 -2.04
CA ASN A 223 -1.23 12.40 -3.06
C ASN A 223 0.03 11.85 -3.78
N GLY A 224 0.06 10.53 -4.02
CA GLY A 224 1.18 9.88 -4.72
C GLY A 224 2.48 9.83 -3.90
N LYS A 225 2.36 9.84 -2.57
CA LYS A 225 3.49 9.87 -1.63
C LYS A 225 3.25 8.92 -0.46
N VAL A 226 4.32 8.28 0.02
CA VAL A 226 4.28 7.49 1.26
C VAL A 226 4.45 8.44 2.45
N ASN A 227 3.37 8.76 3.15
CA ASN A 227 3.40 9.76 4.21
C ASN A 227 3.71 9.17 5.59
N ALA A 228 3.27 7.93 5.82
CA ALA A 228 3.47 7.24 7.08
C ALA A 228 3.59 5.72 6.90
N VAL A 229 4.32 5.07 7.80
CA VAL A 229 4.43 3.61 7.89
C VAL A 229 4.27 3.19 9.35
N SER A 230 3.46 2.17 9.61
CA SER A 230 3.29 1.58 10.93
C SER A 230 3.67 0.10 10.89
N ALA A 231 4.31 -0.43 11.93
CA ALA A 231 4.25 -1.87 12.16
C ALA A 231 2.78 -2.28 12.32
N TYR A 232 2.41 -3.39 11.71
CA TYR A 232 1.04 -3.90 11.69
C TYR A 232 1.04 -5.36 12.11
N GLY A 233 0.30 -5.68 13.18
CA GLY A 233 0.28 -7.02 13.78
C GLY A 233 0.87 -7.06 15.19
N CYS A 234 0.82 -8.26 15.78
CA CYS A 234 1.18 -8.53 17.17
C CYS A 234 2.65 -8.99 17.30
N ASN A 235 3.58 -8.35 16.59
CA ASN A 235 4.99 -8.62 16.83
C ASN A 235 5.31 -8.22 18.28
N LYS A 236 5.37 -9.23 19.15
CA LYS A 236 5.70 -9.07 20.57
C LYS A 236 7.20 -8.87 20.75
N ASP A 237 7.98 -9.28 19.75
CA ASP A 237 9.43 -9.18 19.80
C ASP A 237 9.88 -7.83 19.21
N PRO A 238 10.82 -7.14 19.85
CA PRO A 238 11.43 -5.95 19.27
C PRO A 238 12.00 -6.33 17.90
N ILE A 239 11.80 -5.44 16.92
CA ILE A 239 12.43 -5.59 15.61
C ILE A 239 13.93 -5.46 15.84
N ASP A 240 14.64 -6.59 15.89
CA ASP A 240 16.08 -6.60 15.73
C ASP A 240 16.36 -5.83 14.43
N ASN A 241 17.06 -4.70 14.54
CA ASN A 241 17.34 -3.74 13.47
C ASN A 241 16.27 -2.67 13.15
N GLU A 242 15.45 -2.25 14.12
CA GLU A 242 14.49 -1.15 13.98
C GLU A 242 15.05 0.07 13.20
N LYS A 243 16.26 0.51 13.57
CA LYS A 243 16.93 1.64 12.90
C LYS A 243 17.18 1.39 11.41
N GLN A 244 17.63 0.19 11.04
CA GLN A 244 17.95 -0.13 9.65
C GLN A 244 16.68 -0.29 8.82
N VAL A 245 15.60 -0.82 9.42
CA VAL A 245 14.27 -0.83 8.79
C VAL A 245 13.75 0.59 8.56
N ILE A 246 13.90 1.50 9.52
CA ILE A 246 13.53 2.91 9.35
C ILE A 246 14.36 3.57 8.24
N GLU A 247 15.67 3.33 8.21
CA GLU A 247 16.55 3.82 7.14
C GLU A 247 16.10 3.27 5.77
N PHE A 248 15.74 1.99 5.69
CA PHE A 248 15.21 1.39 4.47
C PHE A 248 13.85 1.98 4.07
N ILE A 249 12.90 2.16 4.99
CA ILE A 249 11.61 2.80 4.71
C ILE A 249 11.79 4.22 4.15
N ASN A 250 12.79 4.95 4.64
CA ASN A 250 13.12 6.28 4.13
C ASN A 250 13.89 6.27 2.82
N SER A 251 14.42 5.13 2.39
CA SER A 251 15.15 5.02 1.13
C SER A 251 14.24 5.21 -0.08
N LYS A 252 14.83 5.69 -1.18
CA LYS A 252 14.13 5.85 -2.45
C LYS A 252 13.60 4.53 -3.00
N SER A 253 14.35 3.43 -2.83
CA SER A 253 13.94 2.12 -3.35
C SER A 253 12.66 1.60 -2.72
N PHE A 254 12.51 1.73 -1.39
CA PHE A 254 11.26 1.36 -0.71
C PHE A 254 10.09 2.22 -1.21
N GLN A 255 10.28 3.54 -1.29
CA GLN A 255 9.23 4.45 -1.75
C GLN A 255 8.83 4.14 -3.21
N ASP A 256 9.80 3.90 -4.10
CA ASP A 256 9.55 3.54 -5.51
C ASP A 256 8.73 2.24 -5.62
N ILE A 257 8.99 1.24 -4.77
CA ILE A 257 8.20 -0.01 -4.74
C ILE A 257 6.74 0.27 -4.35
N ILE A 258 6.52 1.03 -3.27
CA ILE A 258 5.16 1.32 -2.78
C ILE A 258 4.41 2.23 -3.78
N LEU A 259 5.11 3.19 -4.39
CA LEU A 259 4.53 4.14 -5.34
C LEU A 259 4.35 3.57 -6.76
N ALA A 260 4.90 2.40 -7.06
CA ALA A 260 4.57 1.66 -8.28
C ALA A 260 3.11 1.17 -8.31
N ILE A 261 2.43 1.17 -7.16
CA ILE A 261 1.00 0.86 -7.07
C ILE A 261 0.19 2.02 -7.69
N PRO A 262 -0.75 1.75 -8.61
CA PRO A 262 -1.43 2.78 -9.40
C PRO A 262 -2.54 3.53 -8.64
N TYR A 263 -2.35 3.77 -7.34
CA TYR A 263 -3.30 4.49 -6.48
C TYR A 263 -2.60 5.63 -5.75
N SER A 264 -2.98 6.86 -6.04
CA SER A 264 -2.45 8.05 -5.36
C SER A 264 -2.91 8.17 -3.90
N HIS A 265 -3.98 7.45 -3.53
CA HIS A 265 -4.52 7.36 -2.18
C HIS A 265 -4.83 5.91 -1.82
N ALA A 266 -3.98 5.29 -1.00
CA ALA A 266 -4.18 3.90 -0.59
C ALA A 266 -3.57 3.63 0.79
N VAL A 267 -4.08 2.61 1.45
CA VAL A 267 -3.42 1.97 2.59
C VAL A 267 -2.84 0.66 2.08
N VAL A 268 -1.52 0.50 2.12
CA VAL A 268 -0.82 -0.65 1.54
C VAL A 268 -0.20 -1.46 2.67
N ASP A 269 -0.67 -2.69 2.84
CA ASP A 269 -0.05 -3.65 3.75
C ASP A 269 1.04 -4.38 2.98
N CYS A 270 2.25 -4.40 3.54
CA CYS A 270 3.40 -5.08 2.95
C CYS A 270 4.21 -5.80 4.03
N SER A 271 4.97 -6.84 3.66
CA SER A 271 6.03 -7.35 4.51
C SER A 271 7.39 -6.89 4.04
N ILE A 272 8.32 -6.76 4.98
CA ILE A 272 9.74 -6.50 4.69
C ILE A 272 10.56 -7.64 5.30
N ASP A 273 11.32 -8.35 4.49
CA ASP A 273 12.29 -9.32 4.99
C ASP A 273 13.46 -8.57 5.66
N PRO A 274 13.74 -8.83 6.96
CA PRO A 274 14.75 -8.06 7.69
C PRO A 274 16.19 -8.39 7.27
N THR A 275 16.40 -9.48 6.54
CA THR A 275 17.73 -9.96 6.12
C THR A 275 18.16 -9.33 4.80
N ASN A 276 17.24 -9.24 3.85
CA ASN A 276 17.53 -8.79 2.48
C ASN A 276 16.68 -7.60 2.00
N TYR A 277 15.79 -7.08 2.86
CA TYR A 277 14.89 -5.95 2.58
C TYR A 277 13.95 -6.18 1.39
N GLU A 278 13.64 -7.45 1.07
CA GLU A 278 12.62 -7.78 0.09
C GLU A 278 11.24 -7.30 0.56
N VAL A 279 10.55 -6.52 -0.28
CA VAL A 279 9.21 -6.01 0.00
C VAL A 279 8.16 -6.85 -0.73
N LYS A 280 7.16 -7.34 0.01
CA LYS A 280 6.03 -8.09 -0.56
C LYS A 280 4.73 -7.38 -0.28
N ILE A 281 3.97 -7.04 -1.32
CA ILE A 281 2.65 -6.42 -1.15
C ILE A 281 1.65 -7.50 -0.72
N ILE A 282 0.98 -7.27 0.41
CA ILE A 282 0.03 -8.20 1.03
C ILE A 282 -1.39 -7.84 0.63
N GLU A 283 -1.76 -6.57 0.84
CA GLU A 283 -3.12 -6.09 0.69
C GLU A 283 -3.10 -4.59 0.35
N ILE A 284 -4.01 -4.16 -0.52
CA ILE A 284 -4.25 -2.75 -0.80
C ILE A 284 -5.67 -2.44 -0.36
N ASN A 285 -5.79 -1.41 0.47
CA ASN A 285 -7.01 -0.99 1.13
C ASN A 285 -7.34 0.47 0.74
N PRO A 286 -8.63 0.87 0.73
CA PRO A 286 -9.00 2.27 0.50
C PRO A 286 -8.38 3.20 1.55
N PHE A 287 -7.93 4.39 1.14
CA PHE A 287 -7.44 5.41 2.06
C PHE A 287 -8.59 6.06 2.85
N SER A 288 -9.09 5.39 3.88
CA SER A 288 -10.24 5.85 4.63
C SER A 288 -10.30 5.27 6.05
N LYS A 289 -11.18 5.85 6.86
CA LYS A 289 -11.51 5.36 8.21
C LYS A 289 -12.04 3.91 8.26
N ARG A 290 -12.43 3.33 7.11
CA ARG A 290 -12.84 1.92 7.02
C ARG A 290 -11.66 0.96 7.17
N SER A 291 -10.45 1.42 6.85
CA SER A 291 -9.22 0.67 7.02
C SER A 291 -8.64 0.93 8.40
N SER A 292 -8.08 -0.09 9.05
CA SER A 292 -7.47 0.10 10.37
C SER A 292 -6.28 1.07 10.26
N SER A 293 -6.14 1.96 11.24
CA SER A 293 -5.04 2.94 11.27
C SER A 293 -3.76 2.38 11.91
N ALA A 294 -3.72 1.10 12.28
CA ALA A 294 -2.58 0.50 13.01
C ALA A 294 -2.21 1.34 14.25
N LYS A 295 -0.95 1.77 14.39
CA LYS A 295 -0.48 2.65 15.48
C LYS A 295 -0.79 4.14 15.27
N PHE A 296 -1.42 4.51 14.16
CA PHE A 296 -1.92 5.86 13.91
C PHE A 296 -3.41 5.99 14.28
N SER A 297 -3.90 7.22 14.25
CA SER A 297 -5.32 7.57 14.35
C SER A 297 -5.73 8.44 13.17
N TRP A 298 -6.76 8.04 12.44
CA TRP A 298 -7.31 8.81 11.32
C TRP A 298 -7.79 10.22 11.69
N VAL A 299 -8.05 10.46 12.98
CA VAL A 299 -8.54 11.75 13.48
C VAL A 299 -7.38 12.58 14.04
N ILE A 300 -6.57 11.99 14.91
CA ILE A 300 -5.48 12.69 15.60
C ILE A 300 -4.31 12.93 14.65
N ASP A 301 -3.89 11.89 13.91
CA ASP A 301 -2.76 11.95 12.98
C ASP A 301 -3.18 12.39 11.57
N LYS A 302 -4.34 13.05 11.41
CA LYS A 302 -4.87 13.43 10.08
C LYS A 302 -3.85 14.22 9.26
N TYR A 303 -3.15 15.17 9.88
CA TYR A 303 -2.15 15.96 9.15
C TYR A 303 -0.98 15.11 8.65
N THR A 304 -0.47 14.23 9.50
CA THR A 304 0.57 13.25 9.15
C THR A 304 0.14 12.37 7.99
N LEU A 305 -1.05 11.76 8.08
CA LEU A 305 -1.52 10.81 7.06
C LEU A 305 -1.78 11.50 5.71
N TYR A 306 -2.25 12.74 5.69
CA TYR A 306 -2.70 13.40 4.45
C TYR A 306 -1.65 14.32 3.80
N TYR A 307 -0.75 14.93 4.56
CA TYR A 307 0.03 16.08 4.07
C TYR A 307 1.52 16.09 4.44
N HIS A 308 1.96 15.35 5.45
CA HIS A 308 3.20 15.69 6.16
C HIS A 308 4.23 14.55 6.14
N TYR A 309 5.48 14.88 5.80
CA TYR A 309 6.70 14.15 6.17
C TYR A 309 7.21 14.69 7.50
N ASP A 310 8.08 14.03 8.24
CA ASP A 310 8.68 14.68 9.42
C ASP A 310 9.38 16.00 9.03
N THR A 311 9.84 16.78 10.03
CA THR A 311 10.50 18.08 9.78
C THR A 311 11.75 18.00 8.90
N ASN A 312 12.29 16.79 8.68
CA ASN A 312 13.48 16.52 7.88
C ASN A 312 13.14 15.94 6.50
N GLY A 313 11.85 15.80 6.15
CA GLY A 313 11.41 15.19 4.90
C GLY A 313 11.37 13.67 4.90
N ASN A 314 11.48 13.02 6.07
CA ASN A 314 11.38 11.57 6.21
C ASN A 314 9.94 11.10 6.37
N VAL A 315 9.68 9.84 6.02
CA VAL A 315 8.39 9.18 6.24
C VAL A 315 8.13 9.08 7.75
N ASN A 316 6.89 9.33 8.18
CA ASN A 316 6.54 9.19 9.59
C ASN A 316 6.41 7.70 9.96
N VAL A 317 7.33 7.17 10.75
CA VAL A 317 7.33 5.74 11.11
C VAL A 317 6.88 5.53 12.56
N LYS A 318 5.96 4.59 12.80
CA LYS A 318 5.57 4.08 14.13
C LYS A 318 5.76 2.56 14.17
N LEU A 319 6.91 2.09 14.66
CA LEU A 319 7.24 0.66 14.77
C LEU A 319 6.75 0.02 16.05
#